data_AF-A0A9N9I324-F1
#
_entry.id   AF-A0A9N9I324-F1
#
_cell.length_a   1.000
_cell.length_b   1.000
_cell.length_c   1.000
_cell.angle_alpha   90.00
_cell.angle_beta   90.00
_cell.angle_gamma   90.00
#
_symmetry.space_group_name_H-M   'P 1'
#
loop_
_entity.id
_entity.type
_entity.pdbx_description
1 polymer ?
#
loop_
_entity_poly.entity_id
_entity_poly.type
_entity_poly.pdbx_seq_one_letter_code
_entity_poly.pdbx_strand_id
1 'polypeptide(L)'
;ANKHFTDNEPWNLVKDPDKQEILNRVLFFAVETARISGILLQPIMPTKMNELLDMIGVSNEERKWKHSRLGNGWQIIKDGGNVKFNVKDGHFLFPKIK
;
A
#
# COMPACT_ATOMS: atom_id res chain seq x y z
N ALA A 1 -2.66 -3.22 -11.47
CA ALA A 1 -2.14 -2.23 -10.51
C ALA A 1 -1.33 -1.13 -11.21
N ASN A 2 -0.12 -1.43 -11.71
CA ASN A 2 0.78 -0.41 -12.27
C ASN A 2 0.17 0.40 -13.41
N LYS A 3 -0.49 -0.25 -14.39
CA LYS A 3 -1.17 0.45 -15.48
C LYS A 3 -2.18 1.50 -14.98
N HIS A 4 -3.06 1.13 -14.04
CA HIS A 4 -4.03 2.06 -13.44
C HIS A 4 -3.34 3.23 -12.72
N PHE A 5 -2.25 2.99 -12.00
CA PHE A 5 -1.48 4.05 -11.34
C PHE A 5 -0.84 5.01 -12.34
N THR A 6 -0.26 4.47 -13.42
CA THR A 6 0.34 5.25 -14.50
C THR A 6 -0.70 6.07 -15.27
N ASP A 7 -1.81 5.46 -15.68
CA ASP A 7 -2.87 6.14 -16.46
C ASP A 7 -3.49 7.33 -15.71
N ASN A 8 -3.51 7.29 -14.37
CA ASN A 8 -4.11 8.34 -13.54
C ASN A 8 -3.12 9.44 -13.11
N GLU A 9 -1.81 9.25 -13.32
CA GLU A 9 -0.76 10.25 -13.03
C GLU A 9 -0.94 11.00 -11.69
N PRO A 10 -0.90 10.31 -10.53
CA PRO A 10 -1.23 10.93 -9.23
C PRO A 10 -0.32 12.11 -8.85
N TRP A 11 0.91 12.15 -9.38
CA TRP A 11 1.84 13.29 -9.24
C TRP A 11 1.35 14.57 -9.94
N ASN A 12 0.40 14.46 -10.87
CA ASN A 12 -0.29 15.58 -11.48
C ASN A 12 -1.59 15.90 -10.74
N LEU A 13 -2.35 14.88 -10.31
CA LEU A 13 -3.59 15.06 -9.55
C LEU A 13 -3.39 15.80 -8.22
N VAL A 14 -2.25 15.59 -7.55
CA VAL A 14 -1.94 16.26 -6.27
C VAL A 14 -1.85 17.79 -6.37
N LYS A 15 -1.60 18.32 -7.56
CA LYS A 15 -1.48 19.77 -7.80
C LYS A 15 -2.84 20.46 -7.92
N ASP A 16 -3.91 19.70 -8.06
CA ASP A 16 -5.27 20.18 -8.32
C ASP A 16 -6.16 19.92 -7.09
N PRO A 17 -6.56 20.96 -6.34
CA PRO A 17 -7.40 20.82 -5.14
C PRO A 17 -8.78 20.21 -5.43
N ASP A 18 -9.32 20.36 -6.64
CA ASP A 18 -10.63 19.82 -6.99
C ASP A 18 -10.58 18.32 -7.27
N LYS A 19 -9.38 17.75 -7.48
CA LYS A 19 -9.17 16.33 -7.79
C LYS A 19 -8.72 15.49 -6.60
N GLN A 20 -8.77 16.03 -5.38
CA GLN A 20 -8.33 15.33 -4.17
C GLN A 20 -9.07 14.00 -3.97
N GLU A 21 -10.37 13.94 -4.28
CA GLU A 21 -11.13 12.69 -4.16
C GLU A 21 -10.62 11.61 -5.13
N ILE A 22 -10.32 12.00 -6.38
CA ILE A 22 -9.79 11.09 -7.40
C ILE A 22 -8.40 10.60 -6.99
N LEU A 23 -7.54 11.52 -6.54
CA LEU A 23 -6.21 11.18 -6.02
C LEU A 23 -6.31 10.15 -4.88
N ASN A 24 -7.18 10.39 -3.90
CA ASN A 24 -7.38 9.50 -2.77
C ASN A 24 -7.81 8.11 -3.22
N ARG A 25 -8.72 8.00 -4.21
CA ARG A 25 -9.14 6.70 -4.78
C ARG A 25 -7.99 5.99 -5.49
N VAL A 26 -7.20 6.70 -6.28
CA VAL A 26 -6.05 6.12 -7.00
C VAL A 26 -5.00 5.59 -6.02
N LEU A 27 -4.65 6.39 -5.00
CA LEU A 27 -3.72 5.99 -3.94
C LEU A 27 -4.26 4.83 -3.11
N PHE A 28 -5.56 4.86 -2.78
CA PHE A 28 -6.24 3.77 -2.09
C PHE A 28 -6.03 2.44 -2.82
N PHE A 29 -6.37 2.38 -4.11
CA PHE A 29 -6.24 1.14 -4.87
C PHE A 29 -4.78 0.70 -5.03
N ALA A 30 -3.85 1.63 -5.15
CA ALA A 30 -2.42 1.32 -5.25
C ALA A 30 -1.91 0.62 -3.98
N VAL A 31 -2.17 1.22 -2.82
CA VAL A 31 -1.73 0.70 -1.51
C VAL A 31 -2.47 -0.59 -1.16
N GLU A 32 -3.79 -0.63 -1.40
CA GLU A 32 -4.60 -1.80 -1.07
C GLU A 32 -4.23 -3.01 -1.93
N THR A 33 -3.91 -2.80 -3.21
CA THR A 33 -3.40 -3.89 -4.05
C THR A 33 -2.04 -4.39 -3.57
N ALA A 34 -1.15 -3.48 -3.16
CA ALA A 34 0.15 -3.85 -2.58
C ALA A 34 -0.03 -4.64 -1.26
N ARG A 35 -0.96 -4.21 -0.39
CA ARG A 35 -1.29 -4.90 0.86
C ARG A 35 -1.78 -6.33 0.64
N ILE A 36 -2.76 -6.50 -0.24
CA ILE A 36 -3.32 -7.81 -0.56
C ILE A 36 -2.24 -8.71 -1.16
N SER A 37 -1.47 -8.19 -2.13
CA SER A 37 -0.35 -8.93 -2.73
C SER A 37 0.69 -9.32 -1.68
N GLY A 38 1.04 -8.40 -0.77
CA GLY A 38 1.93 -8.65 0.35
C GLY A 38 1.46 -9.80 1.22
N ILE A 39 0.18 -9.80 1.62
CA ILE A 39 -0.41 -10.86 2.44
C ILE A 39 -0.33 -12.22 1.73
N LEU A 40 -0.70 -12.25 0.44
CA LEU A 40 -0.77 -13.49 -0.34
C LEU A 40 0.60 -14.07 -0.68
N LEU A 41 1.63 -13.22 -0.80
CA LEU A 41 2.99 -13.62 -1.16
C LEU A 41 3.85 -14.02 0.05
N GLN A 42 3.37 -13.87 1.28
CA GLN A 42 4.09 -14.28 2.50
C GLN A 42 4.63 -15.73 2.45
N PRO A 43 3.91 -16.75 1.92
CA PRO A 43 4.45 -18.11 1.83
C PRO A 43 5.64 -18.26 0.87
N ILE A 44 5.79 -17.34 -0.08
CA ILE A 44 6.83 -17.38 -1.12
C ILE A 44 8.04 -16.50 -0.74
N MET A 45 7.77 -15.31 -0.18
CA MET A 45 8.79 -14.34 0.20
C MET A 45 8.50 -13.74 1.59
N PRO A 46 8.56 -14.54 2.68
CA PRO A 46 8.08 -14.12 4.00
C PRO A 46 8.79 -12.87 4.52
N THR A 47 10.12 -12.82 4.40
CA THR A 47 10.92 -11.69 4.90
C THR A 47 10.56 -10.37 4.19
N LYS A 48 10.51 -10.39 2.85
CA LYS A 48 10.23 -9.19 2.05
C LYS A 48 8.78 -8.76 2.12
N MET A 49 7.85 -9.69 2.24
CA MET A 49 6.44 -9.34 2.39
C MET A 49 6.14 -8.77 3.78
N ASN A 50 6.80 -9.24 4.83
CA ASN A 50 6.71 -8.61 6.14
C ASN A 50 7.22 -7.18 6.12
N GLU A 51 8.40 -6.96 5.52
CA GLU A 51 8.98 -5.63 5.35
C GLU A 51 8.07 -4.68 4.54
N LEU A 52 7.49 -5.15 3.43
CA LEU A 52 6.49 -4.38 2.67
C LEU A 52 5.28 -4.00 3.55
N LEU A 53 4.73 -4.96 4.30
CA LEU A 53 3.55 -4.77 5.13
C LEU A 53 3.83 -3.85 6.33
N ASP A 54 5.04 -3.89 6.90
CA ASP A 54 5.53 -2.93 7.91
C ASP A 54 5.61 -1.52 7.33
N MET A 55 6.16 -1.36 6.12
CA MET A 55 6.29 -0.06 5.45
C MET A 55 4.94 0.61 5.19
N ILE A 56 3.87 -0.16 4.95
CA ILE A 56 2.51 0.36 4.74
C ILE A 56 1.65 0.33 6.02
N GLY A 57 2.25 0.04 7.18
CA GLY A 57 1.60 0.17 8.49
C GLY A 57 0.61 -0.95 8.86
N VAL A 58 0.72 -2.14 8.27
CA VAL A 58 -0.18 -3.27 8.55
C VAL A 58 0.37 -4.06 9.74
N SER A 59 -0.41 -4.21 10.81
CA SER A 59 0.03 -4.98 11.99
C SER A 59 0.21 -6.47 11.67
N ASN A 60 1.05 -7.19 12.42
CA ASN A 60 1.27 -8.64 12.22
C ASN A 60 -0.02 -9.46 12.38
N GLU A 61 -0.93 -9.02 13.26
CA GLU A 61 -2.20 -9.70 13.50
C GLU A 61 -3.13 -9.64 12.29
N GLU A 62 -2.96 -8.61 11.45
CA GLU A 62 -3.74 -8.31 10.25
C GLU A 62 -3.13 -8.88 8.95
N ARG A 63 -2.12 -9.75 9.04
CA ARG A 63 -1.46 -10.36 7.86
C ARG A 63 -1.98 -11.75 7.51
N LYS A 64 -3.00 -12.25 8.21
CA LYS A 64 -3.62 -13.55 7.90
C LYS A 64 -4.40 -13.51 6.59
N TRP A 65 -4.60 -14.67 5.98
CA TRP A 65 -5.33 -14.83 4.72
C TRP A 65 -6.74 -14.21 4.75
N LYS A 66 -7.45 -14.25 5.89
CA LYS A 66 -8.76 -13.58 6.05
C LYS A 66 -8.72 -12.06 5.82
N HIS A 67 -7.55 -11.44 5.97
CA HIS A 67 -7.35 -10.02 5.77
C HIS A 67 -7.00 -9.66 4.32
N SER A 68 -6.78 -10.62 3.42
CA SER A 68 -6.48 -10.35 2.00
C SER A 68 -7.69 -9.88 1.17
N ARG A 69 -8.87 -9.71 1.79
CA ARG A 69 -10.04 -9.14 1.12
C ARG A 69 -9.89 -7.64 0.94
N LEU A 70 -10.39 -7.13 -0.19
CA LEU A 70 -10.49 -5.71 -0.48
C LEU A 70 -11.27 -4.98 0.62
N GLY A 71 -10.73 -3.87 1.12
CA GLY A 71 -11.36 -3.03 2.13
C GLY A 71 -11.03 -3.40 3.58
N ASN A 72 -10.35 -4.53 3.81
CA ASN A 72 -9.95 -4.92 5.17
C ASN A 72 -8.77 -4.10 5.71
N GLY A 73 -7.95 -3.49 4.85
CA GLY A 73 -6.81 -2.66 5.27
C GLY A 73 -7.20 -1.36 5.98
N TRP A 74 -8.44 -0.91 5.82
CA TRP A 74 -8.88 0.42 6.24
C TRP A 74 -9.71 0.41 7.53
N GLN A 75 -9.89 -0.76 8.16
CA GLN A 75 -10.34 -0.80 9.56
C GLN A 75 -9.33 -0.13 10.51
N ILE A 76 -8.06 -0.02 10.09
CA ILE A 76 -6.97 0.70 10.78
C ILE A 76 -7.24 2.22 10.84
N ILE A 77 -8.15 2.74 10.00
CA ILE A 77 -8.40 4.19 9.84
C ILE A 77 -9.80 4.60 10.30
N LYS A 78 -10.41 3.82 11.21
CA LYS A 78 -11.72 4.15 11.78
C LYS A 78 -11.73 5.45 12.59
N ASP A 79 -10.56 5.93 13.02
CA ASP A 79 -10.43 7.14 13.85
C ASP A 79 -10.10 8.41 13.05
N GLY A 80 -10.27 8.40 11.72
CA GLY A 80 -9.96 9.58 10.88
C GLY A 80 -8.46 9.89 10.78
N GLY A 81 -7.60 8.91 11.10
CA GLY A 81 -6.16 9.05 10.99
C GLY A 81 -5.66 9.09 9.54
N ASN A 82 -4.47 9.64 9.31
CA ASN A 82 -3.78 9.48 8.03
C ASN A 82 -3.07 8.12 7.99
N VAL A 83 -3.03 7.47 6.81
CA VAL A 83 -2.14 6.31 6.60
C VAL A 83 -0.70 6.76 6.87
N LYS A 84 -0.06 6.21 7.89
CA LYS A 84 1.35 6.46 8.17
C LYS A 84 2.18 5.38 7.49
N PHE A 85 2.87 5.76 6.41
CA PHE A 85 3.88 4.92 5.82
C PHE A 85 5.17 4.98 6.66
N ASN A 86 5.72 3.82 7.00
CA ASN A 86 7.00 3.70 7.68
C ASN A 86 8.10 3.40 6.66
N VAL A 87 8.46 4.40 5.85
CA VAL A 87 9.51 4.29 4.84
C VAL A 87 10.77 4.96 5.39
N LYS A 88 11.86 4.19 5.53
CA LYS A 88 13.17 4.72 5.88
C LYS A 88 13.88 5.22 4.63
N ASP A 89 14.52 6.39 4.71
CA ASP A 89 15.31 6.92 3.59
C ASP A 89 16.42 5.96 3.18
N GLY A 90 16.61 5.80 1.87
CA GLY A 90 17.61 4.90 1.29
C GLY A 90 17.27 3.40 1.39
N HIS A 91 16.12 3.04 1.95
CA HIS A 91 15.69 1.64 2.05
C HIS A 91 15.03 1.14 0.77
N PHE A 92 15.63 0.12 0.14
CA PHE A 92 15.07 -0.53 -1.05
C PHE A 92 14.50 -1.91 -0.70
N LEU A 93 13.19 -2.08 -0.92
CA LEU A 93 12.53 -3.37 -0.69
C LEU A 93 13.15 -4.47 -1.55
N PHE A 94 13.36 -4.18 -2.84
CA PHE A 94 13.99 -5.08 -3.81
C PHE A 94 15.13 -4.34 -4.52
N PRO A 95 16.39 -4.51 -4.09
CA PRO A 95 17.54 -3.96 -4.79
C PRO A 95 17.67 -4.56 -6.20
N LYS A 96 18.13 -3.75 -7.16
CA LYS A 96 18.45 -4.24 -8.50
C LYS A 96 19.69 -5.12 -8.44
N ILE A 97 19.62 -6.28 -9.08
CA ILE A 97 20.80 -7.12 -9.32
C ILE A 97 21.63 -6.43 -10.41
N LYS A 98 22.95 -6.38 -10.22
CA LYS A 98 23.90 -5.84 -11.19
C LYS A 98 24.27 -6.88 -12.23
#